data_AF-A0A4Z0YPS7-F1
#
_entry.id   AF-A0A4Z0YPS7-F1
#
_cell.length_a   1.000
_cell.length_b   1.000
_cell.length_c   1.000
_cell.angle_alpha   90.00
_cell.angle_beta   90.00
_cell.angle_gamma   90.00
#
_symmetry.space_group_name_H-M   'P 1'
#
loop_
_entity.id
_entity.type
_entity.pdbx_description
1 polymer ?
#
loop_
_entity_poly.entity_id
_entity_poly.type
_entity_poly.pdbx_seq_one_letter_code
_entity_poly.pdbx_strand_id
1 'polypeptide(L)'
;MKYQLLTLVALSPLVAYALPKHPHHHKCGQPTNTTLGLPLTGISTFPVIPLESLPTTTYSTDSITTITETSIATITTGLPLSEIPTFTAVPAESLPTITVSTESIITTGLPLSAIPTFSAVPVESLPSRTFTTFTITSSTETPCPVSSAGTASQVADGTHAKATPIAYKVVATKQCGNDDRLILPGMPWTVANSMYNADQMVGKQCTNFDSILETTDGTKEVKWTSVTDVKLVDETKDVCKGYTNIGIGVNLNKKLKDIQSIPAYFKWHRTNTTEFRGSNVFDFITAPTEGDTSSTATSEFMLWIRNWGNQVPIGYSRGPVATFNLFGVSWKLYEGKNPGSGVTVRSMLADENYDGEFQGDLKHWLDAMVQKGYISDSDYVTVGNAGTEIFYGSAVMDATVALNIKI
;
A
#
# COMPACT_ATOMS: atom_id res chain seq x y z
N MET A 1 -33.37 -27.09 -0.13
CA MET A 1 -32.11 -26.37 -0.40
C MET A 1 -32.02 -25.19 0.56
N LYS A 2 -31.16 -25.27 1.59
CA LYS A 2 -30.79 -24.13 2.44
C LYS A 2 -29.38 -23.75 2.04
N TYR A 3 -29.19 -22.63 1.34
CA TYR A 3 -27.86 -22.08 1.11
C TYR A 3 -27.34 -21.55 2.46
N GLN A 4 -26.38 -22.27 3.06
CA GLN A 4 -25.57 -21.74 4.14
C GLN A 4 -24.64 -20.70 3.49
N LEU A 5 -24.98 -19.42 3.67
CA LEU A 5 -24.10 -18.30 3.32
C LEU A 5 -22.91 -18.38 4.28
N LEU A 6 -21.79 -18.95 3.83
CA LEU A 6 -20.53 -18.88 4.57
C LEU A 6 -20.03 -17.44 4.44
N THR A 7 -20.35 -16.60 5.43
CA THR A 7 -19.81 -15.25 5.51
C THR A 7 -18.32 -15.37 5.83
N LEU A 8 -17.45 -15.06 4.87
CA LEU A 8 -16.02 -14.93 5.16
C LEU A 8 -15.80 -13.67 5.98
N VAL A 9 -14.96 -13.76 7.00
CA VAL A 9 -14.55 -12.59 7.79
C VAL A 9 -13.70 -11.70 6.88
N ALA A 10 -14.10 -10.44 6.68
CA ALA A 10 -13.34 -9.48 5.89
C ALA A 10 -11.94 -9.31 6.51
N LEU A 11 -10.88 -9.78 5.85
CA LEU A 11 -9.52 -9.69 6.39
C LEU A 11 -9.01 -8.24 6.27
N SER A 12 -8.22 -7.81 7.25
CA SER A 12 -7.51 -6.52 7.15
C SER A 12 -6.50 -6.60 6.01
N PRO A 13 -6.19 -5.50 5.33
CA PRO A 13 -5.08 -5.47 4.40
C PRO A 13 -3.76 -5.78 5.10
N LEU A 14 -2.78 -6.13 4.29
CA LEU A 14 -1.49 -6.57 4.78
C LEU A 14 -0.84 -5.43 5.53
N VAL A 15 -0.48 -5.68 6.79
CA VAL A 15 0.17 -4.71 7.67
C VAL A 15 1.31 -4.02 6.91
N ALA A 16 1.14 -2.74 6.60
CA ALA A 16 2.20 -1.94 6.01
C ALA A 16 3.23 -1.68 7.11
N TYR A 17 4.39 -2.33 7.02
CA TYR A 17 5.52 -2.02 7.89
C TYR A 17 6.23 -0.76 7.40
N ALA A 18 6.70 0.06 8.33
CA ALA A 18 7.55 1.20 8.02
C ALA A 18 8.89 0.76 7.40
N LEU A 19 9.48 1.62 6.57
CA LEU A 19 10.84 1.44 6.04
C LEU A 19 11.84 1.21 7.19
N PRO A 20 12.81 0.28 7.06
CA PRO A 20 13.83 0.08 8.09
C PRO A 20 14.74 1.32 8.18
N LYS A 21 14.90 1.85 9.40
CA LYS A 21 15.94 2.85 9.71
C LYS A 21 17.33 2.20 9.69
N HIS A 22 18.30 2.97 9.24
CA HIS A 22 19.74 2.71 9.41
C HIS A 22 20.09 2.33 10.86
N PRO A 23 21.08 1.46 11.09
CA PRO A 23 21.44 1.04 12.44
C PRO A 23 22.05 2.20 13.21
N HIS A 24 21.34 2.69 14.22
CA HIS A 24 21.91 3.58 15.22
C HIS A 24 22.78 2.77 16.18
N HIS A 25 24.06 3.17 16.25
CA HIS A 25 25.00 2.72 17.27
C HIS A 25 24.47 3.03 18.68
N HIS A 26 24.36 1.98 19.50
CA HIS A 26 24.31 2.10 20.95
C HIS A 26 25.62 2.68 21.49
N LYS A 27 25.55 3.76 22.27
CA LYS A 27 26.35 3.91 23.49
C LYS A 27 25.52 4.65 24.56
N CYS A 28 25.21 3.92 25.63
CA CYS A 28 24.74 4.46 26.90
C CYS A 28 25.88 5.16 27.65
N GLY A 29 25.55 6.19 28.42
CA GLY A 29 26.41 6.73 29.48
C GLY A 29 26.08 8.17 29.86
N GLN A 30 25.22 8.36 30.85
CA GLN A 30 25.20 9.53 31.74
C GLN A 30 25.50 9.02 33.16
N PRO A 31 26.17 9.81 34.03
CA PRO A 31 25.40 10.76 34.85
C PRO A 31 26.10 12.08 35.31
N THR A 32 25.22 12.99 35.77
CA THR A 32 25.34 14.02 36.84
C THR A 32 25.98 15.41 36.62
N ASN A 33 25.10 16.42 36.78
CA ASN A 33 25.22 17.82 37.25
C ASN A 33 26.59 18.42 37.63
N THR A 34 26.83 19.69 37.23
CA THR A 34 26.86 20.89 38.11
C THR A 34 27.25 22.15 37.32
N THR A 35 26.54 23.25 37.55
CA THR A 35 26.77 24.61 37.01
C THR A 35 27.81 25.38 37.82
N LEU A 36 28.77 26.05 37.18
CA LEU A 36 29.33 27.35 37.62
C LEU A 36 30.12 28.00 36.46
N GLY A 37 29.99 29.33 36.30
CA GLY A 37 30.36 30.04 35.08
C GLY A 37 31.72 30.79 35.05
N LEU A 38 32.10 31.15 33.81
CA LEU A 38 32.87 32.30 33.27
C LEU A 38 34.26 32.67 33.89
N PRO A 39 35.17 33.42 33.21
CA PRO A 39 35.22 33.87 31.80
C PRO A 39 36.63 33.80 31.12
N LEU A 40 36.66 34.24 29.84
CA LEU A 40 37.70 35.05 29.14
C LEU A 40 38.84 34.41 28.29
N THR A 41 38.89 34.96 27.06
CA THR A 41 40.02 35.20 26.13
C THR A 41 40.58 34.09 25.25
N GLY A 42 40.70 34.40 23.94
CA GLY A 42 41.57 33.68 23.00
C GLY A 42 41.12 33.74 21.54
N ILE A 43 41.22 34.92 20.91
CA ILE A 43 41.11 35.06 19.45
C ILE A 43 42.40 34.51 18.82
N SER A 44 42.30 33.66 17.79
CA SER A 44 43.35 33.58 16.76
C SER A 44 42.77 33.11 15.43
N THR A 45 43.00 33.93 14.41
CA THR A 45 42.61 33.82 13.01
C THR A 45 43.67 33.10 12.17
N PHE A 46 43.21 32.17 11.30
CA PHE A 46 43.63 31.83 9.91
C PHE A 46 45.11 31.47 9.60
N PRO A 47 45.41 30.54 8.64
CA PRO A 47 45.00 30.67 7.24
C PRO A 47 44.56 29.39 6.49
N VAL A 48 43.90 29.65 5.37
CA VAL A 48 43.61 28.76 4.24
C VAL A 48 44.77 28.82 3.24
N ILE A 49 44.82 27.84 2.30
CA ILE A 49 45.52 27.76 0.99
C ILE A 49 46.72 26.75 1.00
N PRO A 50 47.06 25.98 -0.07
CA PRO A 50 46.35 25.51 -1.28
C PRO A 50 46.43 23.97 -1.53
N LEU A 51 45.74 23.56 -2.61
CA LEU A 51 45.75 22.26 -3.32
C LEU A 51 47.08 22.00 -4.09
N GLU A 52 47.60 20.76 -4.00
CA GLU A 52 48.53 19.99 -4.89
C GLU A 52 49.23 18.94 -4.00
N SER A 53 49.60 17.69 -4.34
CA SER A 53 49.67 16.88 -5.56
C SER A 53 49.86 15.39 -5.11
N LEU A 54 49.54 14.42 -5.98
CA LEU A 54 49.69 12.97 -5.77
C LEU A 54 51.13 12.53 -5.47
N PRO A 55 51.29 11.30 -4.93
CA PRO A 55 52.19 10.35 -5.59
C PRO A 55 51.56 8.99 -5.88
N THR A 56 51.93 8.52 -7.07
CA THR A 56 51.73 7.21 -7.71
C THR A 56 52.57 6.11 -7.05
N THR A 57 52.05 4.87 -7.02
CA THR A 57 52.75 3.55 -7.05
C THR A 57 51.72 2.46 -6.66
N THR A 58 51.60 1.25 -7.21
CA THR A 58 52.23 0.49 -8.30
C THR A 58 51.23 -0.66 -8.63
N TYR A 59 51.17 -1.11 -9.88
CA TYR A 59 50.43 -2.30 -10.30
C TYR A 59 51.11 -3.59 -9.79
N SER A 60 50.30 -4.61 -9.47
CA SER A 60 50.70 -6.02 -9.61
C SER A 60 49.53 -6.81 -10.19
N THR A 61 49.75 -7.33 -11.39
CA THR A 61 48.92 -8.36 -12.04
C THR A 61 49.55 -9.71 -11.73
N ASP A 62 48.80 -10.59 -11.07
CA ASP A 62 49.08 -12.03 -11.10
C ASP A 62 47.81 -12.79 -11.47
N SER A 63 47.88 -13.44 -12.63
CA SER A 63 47.05 -14.55 -13.05
C SER A 63 47.55 -15.83 -12.42
N ILE A 64 46.66 -16.78 -12.04
CA ILE A 64 46.80 -18.23 -12.32
C ILE A 64 45.58 -19.04 -11.83
N THR A 65 45.01 -19.75 -12.80
CA THR A 65 44.59 -21.16 -12.80
C THR A 65 43.49 -21.66 -11.86
N THR A 66 42.36 -21.99 -12.51
CA THR A 66 41.29 -22.87 -12.06
C THR A 66 41.80 -24.29 -11.79
N ILE A 67 41.62 -24.79 -10.56
CA ILE A 67 41.53 -26.23 -10.28
C ILE A 67 40.36 -26.45 -9.33
N THR A 68 39.50 -27.37 -9.76
CA THR A 68 38.38 -28.00 -9.05
C THR A 68 38.80 -28.62 -7.73
N GLU A 69 38.05 -28.39 -6.64
CA GLU A 69 37.72 -29.46 -5.69
C GLU A 69 36.56 -29.08 -4.74
N THR A 70 35.77 -30.12 -4.50
CA THR A 70 34.57 -30.25 -3.68
C THR A 70 34.87 -30.05 -2.20
N SER A 71 34.06 -29.28 -1.46
CA SER A 71 34.08 -29.34 0.01
C SER A 71 32.67 -29.29 0.59
N ILE A 72 32.22 -30.46 1.06
CA ILE A 72 31.09 -30.66 1.96
C ILE A 72 31.55 -30.27 3.36
N ALA A 73 30.86 -29.32 4.00
CA ALA A 73 31.10 -28.98 5.41
C ALA A 73 30.18 -29.83 6.30
N THR A 74 30.80 -30.79 7.01
CA THR A 74 30.18 -31.55 8.10
C THR A 74 30.40 -30.79 9.40
N ILE A 75 29.33 -30.37 10.08
CA ILE A 75 29.40 -29.85 11.44
C ILE A 75 28.83 -30.92 12.39
N THR A 76 29.70 -31.44 13.26
CA THR A 76 29.35 -32.30 14.39
C THR A 76 29.64 -31.54 15.68
N THR A 77 28.64 -31.35 16.53
CA THR A 77 28.84 -31.00 17.94
C THR A 77 27.85 -31.79 18.79
N GLY A 78 28.39 -32.53 19.77
CA GLY A 78 27.71 -33.57 20.53
C GLY A 78 26.72 -33.10 21.60
N LEU A 79 25.89 -34.06 22.01
CA LEU A 79 24.94 -34.05 23.13
C LEU A 79 25.64 -34.16 24.50
N PRO A 80 24.90 -33.88 25.58
CA PRO A 80 24.63 -34.95 26.54
C PRO A 80 23.14 -35.24 26.76
N LEU A 81 22.84 -36.52 27.01
CA LEU A 81 21.55 -37.14 27.33
C LEU A 81 20.96 -36.65 28.67
N SER A 82 19.64 -36.46 28.72
CA SER A 82 18.76 -37.16 29.68
C SER A 82 17.27 -37.00 29.33
N GLU A 83 16.52 -38.08 29.58
CA GLU A 83 15.06 -38.23 29.65
C GLU A 83 14.32 -38.68 28.36
N ILE A 84 14.16 -40.00 28.29
CA ILE A 84 13.21 -40.77 27.47
C ILE A 84 11.95 -41.02 28.34
N PRO A 85 10.74 -41.04 27.75
CA PRO A 85 9.98 -42.29 27.81
C PRO A 85 9.49 -42.77 26.42
N THR A 86 9.76 -44.05 26.19
CA THR A 86 9.05 -45.09 25.41
C THR A 86 7.55 -44.88 25.19
N PHE A 87 6.85 -45.40 24.18
CA PHE A 87 7.06 -46.26 22.99
C PHE A 87 5.69 -46.28 22.28
N THR A 88 5.60 -46.47 20.96
CA THR A 88 4.72 -47.46 20.27
C THR A 88 4.96 -47.37 18.76
N ALA A 89 5.52 -48.42 18.19
CA ALA A 89 5.70 -48.61 16.75
C ALA A 89 4.43 -49.20 16.11
N VAL A 90 4.12 -48.77 14.89
CA VAL A 90 3.25 -49.48 13.93
C VAL A 90 4.00 -49.49 12.59
N PRO A 91 4.10 -50.63 11.88
CA PRO A 91 4.91 -50.74 10.67
C PRO A 91 4.16 -50.25 9.43
N ALA A 92 4.84 -49.57 8.52
CA ALA A 92 4.34 -49.30 7.17
C ALA A 92 5.26 -49.99 6.15
N GLU A 93 4.70 -50.99 5.47
CA GLU A 93 5.29 -51.64 4.30
C GLU A 93 5.21 -50.72 3.07
N SER A 94 6.29 -50.79 2.28
CA SER A 94 6.37 -50.64 0.82
C SER A 94 5.74 -49.41 0.15
N LEU A 95 6.58 -48.55 -0.46
CA LEU A 95 6.29 -47.98 -1.78
C LEU A 95 7.61 -47.71 -2.54
N PRO A 96 7.60 -47.72 -3.89
CA PRO A 96 8.77 -47.99 -4.73
C PRO A 96 9.59 -46.76 -5.10
N THR A 97 10.87 -47.01 -5.36
CA THR A 97 11.84 -46.10 -5.97
C THR A 97 11.39 -45.70 -7.39
N ILE A 98 11.16 -44.41 -7.63
CA ILE A 98 11.09 -43.84 -8.98
C ILE A 98 12.38 -43.06 -9.24
N THR A 99 13.17 -43.58 -10.16
CA THR A 99 14.36 -42.95 -10.73
C THR A 99 13.90 -41.91 -11.75
N VAL A 100 14.25 -40.63 -11.57
CA VAL A 100 14.05 -39.61 -12.61
C VAL A 100 15.41 -39.32 -13.24
N SER A 101 15.57 -39.76 -14.48
CA SER A 101 16.66 -39.42 -15.38
C SER A 101 16.49 -37.99 -15.90
N THR A 102 17.52 -37.16 -15.77
CA THR A 102 17.59 -35.85 -16.44
C THR A 102 18.42 -36.01 -17.72
N GLU A 103 17.78 -35.96 -18.89
CA GLU A 103 18.46 -35.78 -20.16
C GLU A 103 18.90 -34.32 -20.31
N SER A 104 20.20 -34.12 -20.57
CA SER A 104 20.79 -32.84 -20.94
C SER A 104 21.10 -32.87 -22.44
N ILE A 105 20.39 -32.06 -23.23
CA ILE A 105 20.69 -31.88 -24.65
C ILE A 105 21.77 -30.82 -24.79
N ILE A 106 22.92 -31.24 -25.31
CA ILE A 106 24.00 -30.38 -25.80
C ILE A 106 23.71 -30.09 -27.28
N THR A 107 23.63 -28.82 -27.67
CA THR A 107 23.72 -28.40 -29.08
C THR A 107 24.79 -27.33 -29.23
N THR A 108 25.79 -27.64 -30.05
CA THR A 108 26.91 -26.77 -30.43
C THR A 108 26.61 -25.96 -31.71
N GLY A 109 26.79 -24.64 -31.63
CA GLY A 109 27.40 -23.73 -32.64
C GLY A 109 26.81 -23.49 -34.05
N LEU A 110 26.22 -22.29 -34.23
CA LEU A 110 26.43 -21.22 -35.28
C LEU A 110 26.40 -21.54 -36.80
N PRO A 111 25.92 -20.64 -37.71
CA PRO A 111 26.33 -19.22 -37.78
C PRO A 111 25.28 -18.14 -38.12
N LEU A 112 25.75 -16.89 -38.00
CA LEU A 112 25.19 -15.59 -38.41
C LEU A 112 24.37 -15.57 -39.72
N SER A 113 23.18 -14.96 -39.67
CA SER A 113 22.73 -14.04 -40.73
C SER A 113 21.72 -13.04 -40.17
N ALA A 114 22.13 -11.78 -40.11
CA ALA A 114 21.29 -10.63 -39.77
C ALA A 114 21.11 -9.75 -41.01
N ILE A 115 19.89 -9.27 -41.23
CA ILE A 115 19.45 -8.30 -42.24
C ILE A 115 18.60 -7.26 -41.46
N PRO A 116 18.47 -5.96 -41.81
CA PRO A 116 19.20 -5.12 -42.77
C PRO A 116 19.83 -3.85 -42.15
N THR A 117 20.63 -3.20 -42.98
CA THR A 117 21.19 -1.85 -42.91
C THR A 117 20.13 -0.75 -42.70
N PHE A 118 20.40 0.19 -41.78
CA PHE A 118 19.79 1.52 -41.77
C PHE A 118 20.85 2.57 -42.15
N SER A 119 20.55 3.33 -43.19
CA SER A 119 21.38 4.43 -43.70
C SER A 119 21.41 5.62 -42.74
N ALA A 120 22.61 6.12 -42.49
CA ALA A 120 22.82 7.43 -41.88
C ALA A 120 22.40 8.54 -42.86
N VAL A 121 21.60 9.49 -42.37
CA VAL A 121 21.26 10.75 -43.06
C VAL A 121 22.00 11.90 -42.35
N PRO A 122 22.57 12.89 -43.05
CA PRO A 122 23.37 13.94 -42.44
C PRO A 122 22.51 14.93 -41.63
N VAL A 123 23.11 15.47 -40.57
CA VAL A 123 22.57 16.56 -39.73
C VAL A 123 22.46 17.84 -40.56
N GLU A 124 21.25 18.36 -40.71
CA GLU A 124 20.97 19.65 -41.33
C GLU A 124 20.39 20.62 -40.27
N SER A 125 21.14 21.69 -40.04
CA SER A 125 20.81 23.01 -39.44
C SER A 125 19.59 23.18 -38.50
N LEU A 126 19.88 23.54 -37.24
CA LEU A 126 18.96 24.24 -36.32
C LEU A 126 18.59 25.64 -36.85
N PRO A 127 17.32 26.09 -36.73
CA PRO A 127 17.00 27.51 -36.73
C PRO A 127 17.12 28.10 -35.32
N SER A 128 17.98 29.12 -35.22
CA SER A 128 18.10 30.06 -34.11
C SER A 128 16.74 30.69 -33.77
N ARG A 129 16.32 30.63 -32.50
CA ARG A 129 15.18 31.40 -32.00
C ARG A 129 15.65 32.41 -30.96
N THR A 130 15.32 33.64 -31.28
CA THR A 130 15.57 34.92 -30.61
C THR A 130 15.10 34.90 -29.16
N PHE A 131 15.98 35.35 -28.25
CA PHE A 131 15.64 35.67 -26.87
C PHE A 131 14.81 36.95 -26.84
N THR A 132 13.58 36.87 -26.36
CA THR A 132 12.79 38.06 -25.97
C THR A 132 12.94 38.25 -24.47
N THR A 133 13.69 39.28 -24.10
CA THR A 133 13.81 39.78 -22.73
C THR A 133 12.47 40.39 -22.31
N PHE A 134 11.85 39.87 -21.24
CA PHE A 134 10.72 40.53 -20.59
C PHE A 134 11.19 41.15 -19.26
N THR A 135 11.01 42.46 -19.16
CA THR A 135 11.30 43.28 -17.99
C THR A 135 10.28 42.99 -16.90
N ILE A 136 10.73 42.52 -15.73
CA ILE A 136 9.91 42.42 -14.53
C ILE A 136 9.78 43.83 -13.94
N THR A 137 8.56 44.35 -13.93
CA THR A 137 8.22 45.58 -13.19
C THR A 137 7.56 45.15 -11.88
N SER A 138 8.12 45.56 -10.73
CA SER A 138 7.53 45.30 -9.42
C SER A 138 6.34 46.23 -9.19
N SER A 139 5.16 45.68 -8.90
CA SER A 139 4.04 46.43 -8.35
C SER A 139 3.60 45.80 -7.03
N THR A 140 3.66 46.61 -5.98
CA THR A 140 3.16 46.33 -4.64
C THR A 140 1.64 46.42 -4.61
N GLU A 141 0.95 45.31 -4.36
CA GLU A 141 -0.45 45.33 -3.88
C GLU A 141 -0.68 44.30 -2.77
N THR A 142 -1.39 44.78 -1.75
CA THR A 142 -1.80 44.16 -0.48
C THR A 142 -2.66 42.89 -0.63
N PRO A 143 -2.69 42.00 0.39
CA PRO A 143 -3.33 40.69 0.28
C PRO A 143 -4.85 40.76 0.45
N CYS A 144 -5.58 40.16 -0.48
CA CYS A 144 -7.03 39.90 -0.38
C CYS A 144 -7.32 38.39 -0.39
N PRO A 145 -8.46 37.97 0.19
CA PRO A 145 -8.56 36.79 1.05
C PRO A 145 -8.66 35.48 0.29
N VAL A 146 -8.27 34.41 1.00
CA VAL A 146 -8.47 33.00 0.62
C VAL A 146 -9.95 32.78 0.28
N SER A 147 -10.28 32.71 -1.00
CA SER A 147 -11.59 32.21 -1.43
C SER A 147 -11.54 30.69 -1.35
N SER A 148 -12.44 30.12 -0.57
CA SER A 148 -12.79 28.71 -0.53
C SER A 148 -12.77 28.10 -1.93
N ALA A 149 -11.95 27.05 -2.11
CA ALA A 149 -11.92 26.24 -3.31
C ALA A 149 -13.34 25.79 -3.66
N GLY A 150 -13.76 26.08 -4.89
CA GLY A 150 -15.02 25.59 -5.44
C GLY A 150 -15.02 24.07 -5.46
N THR A 151 -16.10 23.48 -4.95
CA THR A 151 -16.34 22.05 -4.92
C THR A 151 -16.47 21.53 -6.36
N ALA A 152 -15.41 20.89 -6.87
CA ALA A 152 -15.52 20.08 -8.07
C ALA A 152 -16.29 18.81 -7.71
N SER A 153 -17.61 18.83 -7.90
CA SER A 153 -18.44 17.63 -7.81
C SER A 153 -18.18 16.77 -9.05
N GLN A 154 -17.22 15.86 -8.91
CA GLN A 154 -16.88 14.88 -9.93
C GLN A 154 -17.75 13.65 -9.75
N VAL A 155 -19.03 13.77 -10.15
CA VAL A 155 -19.92 12.60 -10.24
C VAL A 155 -19.74 12.00 -11.64
N ALA A 156 -18.92 10.97 -11.73
CA ALA A 156 -18.90 10.10 -12.88
C ALA A 156 -20.04 9.09 -12.75
N ASP A 157 -21.02 9.22 -13.65
CA ASP A 157 -22.15 8.33 -13.92
C ASP A 157 -23.32 8.31 -12.90
N GLY A 158 -24.28 9.22 -13.12
CA GLY A 158 -25.59 9.24 -12.46
C GLY A 158 -25.59 9.78 -11.03
N THR A 159 -26.62 10.53 -10.64
CA THR A 159 -26.83 10.88 -9.24
C THR A 159 -27.14 9.62 -8.44
N HIS A 160 -26.25 9.20 -7.54
CA HIS A 160 -26.52 8.15 -6.56
C HIS A 160 -27.83 8.44 -5.84
N ALA A 161 -28.75 7.47 -5.83
CA ALA A 161 -30.08 7.68 -5.27
C ALA A 161 -29.98 7.99 -3.78
N LYS A 162 -30.82 8.90 -3.29
CA LYS A 162 -30.84 9.23 -1.87
C LYS A 162 -31.30 8.02 -1.07
N ALA A 163 -30.47 7.56 -0.14
CA ALA A 163 -30.82 6.51 0.79
C ALA A 163 -31.51 7.04 2.05
N THR A 164 -32.34 6.19 2.65
CA THR A 164 -33.01 6.47 3.94
C THR A 164 -32.77 5.33 4.92
N PRO A 165 -32.71 5.60 6.24
CA PRO A 165 -32.53 4.56 7.23
C PRO A 165 -33.64 3.52 7.18
N ILE A 166 -33.26 2.23 7.23
CA ILE A 166 -34.21 1.12 7.34
C ILE A 166 -34.09 0.45 8.71
N ALA A 167 -35.15 -0.25 9.12
CA ALA A 167 -35.11 -1.07 10.33
C ALA A 167 -34.06 -2.17 10.18
N TYR A 168 -33.11 -2.23 11.12
CA TYR A 168 -32.08 -3.24 11.15
C TYR A 168 -31.87 -3.75 12.58
N LYS A 169 -31.60 -5.05 12.71
CA LYS A 169 -31.58 -5.72 14.03
C LYS A 169 -30.35 -5.40 14.87
N VAL A 170 -29.25 -4.99 14.24
CA VAL A 170 -28.04 -4.57 14.94
C VAL A 170 -28.19 -3.09 15.25
N VAL A 171 -27.99 -2.73 16.52
CA VAL A 171 -28.04 -1.34 16.98
C VAL A 171 -26.71 -0.63 16.69
N ALA A 172 -26.73 0.70 16.70
CA ALA A 172 -25.52 1.50 16.62
C ALA A 172 -24.47 1.02 17.63
N THR A 173 -23.26 0.76 17.16
CA THR A 173 -22.22 0.06 17.91
C THR A 173 -20.91 0.81 17.78
N LYS A 174 -20.31 1.16 18.91
CA LYS A 174 -19.00 1.81 19.00
C LYS A 174 -17.90 0.76 19.09
N GLN A 175 -16.96 0.77 18.14
CA GLN A 175 -15.80 -0.12 18.14
C GLN A 175 -14.54 0.71 18.35
N CYS A 176 -13.76 0.40 19.38
CA CYS A 176 -12.54 1.15 19.68
C CYS A 176 -11.38 0.27 20.15
N GLY A 177 -11.59 -1.03 20.31
CA GLY A 177 -10.50 -1.99 20.36
C GLY A 177 -9.80 -2.03 19.01
N ASN A 178 -8.51 -2.38 19.03
CA ASN A 178 -7.67 -2.34 17.83
C ASN A 178 -8.22 -3.26 16.73
N ASP A 179 -8.66 -4.46 17.11
CA ASP A 179 -9.13 -5.49 16.18
C ASP A 179 -10.65 -5.67 16.20
N ASP A 180 -11.40 -4.73 16.79
CA ASP A 180 -12.86 -4.82 16.87
C ASP A 180 -13.48 -4.95 15.48
N ARG A 181 -14.36 -5.94 15.34
CA ARG A 181 -15.08 -6.26 14.10
C ARG A 181 -16.56 -6.52 14.41
N LEU A 182 -17.43 -5.93 13.60
CA LEU A 182 -18.87 -6.14 13.65
C LEU A 182 -19.34 -6.71 12.31
N ILE A 183 -19.61 -8.00 12.28
CA ILE A 183 -20.24 -8.65 11.14
C ILE A 183 -21.71 -8.24 11.15
N LEU A 184 -22.22 -7.73 10.02
CA LEU A 184 -23.60 -7.27 9.88
C LEU A 184 -24.45 -8.43 9.32
N PRO A 185 -25.23 -9.16 10.13
CA PRO A 185 -25.92 -10.34 9.64
C PRO A 185 -27.01 -9.99 8.63
N GLY A 186 -27.07 -10.74 7.52
CA GLY A 186 -27.98 -10.46 6.41
C GLY A 186 -27.53 -9.31 5.50
N MET A 187 -26.38 -8.70 5.79
CA MET A 187 -25.71 -7.73 4.93
C MET A 187 -24.39 -8.33 4.43
N PRO A 188 -23.86 -7.86 3.29
CA PRO A 188 -22.61 -8.38 2.74
C PRO A 188 -21.37 -7.81 3.45
N TRP A 189 -21.50 -7.15 4.61
CA TRP A 189 -20.44 -6.30 5.17
C TRP A 189 -20.01 -6.66 6.59
N THR A 190 -18.75 -6.35 6.88
CA THR A 190 -18.18 -6.24 8.23
C THR A 190 -17.70 -4.81 8.45
N VAL A 191 -17.99 -4.23 9.62
CA VAL A 191 -17.42 -2.95 10.07
C VAL A 191 -16.21 -3.24 10.95
N ALA A 192 -15.03 -2.72 10.61
CA ALA A 192 -13.79 -3.07 11.29
C ALA A 192 -12.94 -1.84 11.64
N ASN A 193 -12.37 -1.83 12.85
CA ASN A 193 -11.45 -0.77 13.28
C ASN A 193 -10.01 -1.00 12.78
N SER A 194 -9.55 -2.26 12.82
CA SER A 194 -8.32 -2.75 12.17
C SER A 194 -7.07 -1.88 12.37
N MET A 195 -6.73 -1.58 13.62
CA MET A 195 -5.55 -0.80 14.02
C MET A 195 -4.32 -1.68 14.23
N TYR A 196 -3.79 -2.19 13.11
CA TYR A 196 -2.72 -3.19 13.11
C TYR A 196 -1.35 -2.69 13.60
N ASN A 197 -1.12 -1.36 13.68
CA ASN A 197 0.07 -0.73 14.24
C ASN A 197 -0.30 0.17 15.45
N ALA A 198 -1.28 -0.27 16.25
CA ALA A 198 -1.76 0.47 17.42
C ALA A 198 -0.71 0.62 18.52
N ASP A 199 0.29 -0.25 18.59
CA ASP A 199 1.45 -0.13 19.50
C ASP A 199 2.33 1.09 19.17
N GLN A 200 2.31 1.55 17.92
CA GLN A 200 3.01 2.75 17.44
C GLN A 200 2.12 4.01 17.47
N MET A 201 0.89 3.89 17.98
CA MET A 201 -0.10 4.95 18.08
C MET A 201 -0.12 5.54 19.50
N VAL A 202 0.02 6.85 19.63
CA VAL A 202 -0.30 7.55 20.88
C VAL A 202 -1.67 8.19 20.74
N GLY A 203 -2.69 7.54 21.29
CA GLY A 203 -4.08 7.96 21.15
C GLY A 203 -5.00 6.80 20.82
N LYS A 204 -6.09 7.06 20.09
CA LYS A 204 -7.10 6.06 19.77
C LYS A 204 -7.78 6.33 18.42
N GLN A 205 -8.21 5.26 17.77
CA GLN A 205 -9.14 5.27 16.66
C GLN A 205 -10.39 4.48 17.04
N CYS A 206 -11.56 5.01 16.73
CA CYS A 206 -12.83 4.29 16.86
C CYS A 206 -13.58 4.25 15.52
N THR A 207 -14.22 3.13 15.25
CA THR A 207 -15.07 2.90 14.08
C THR A 207 -16.45 2.55 14.57
N ASN A 208 -17.45 3.38 14.31
CA ASN A 208 -18.78 3.17 14.85
C ASN A 208 -19.75 2.87 13.73
N PHE A 209 -20.40 1.72 13.81
CA PHE A 209 -21.59 1.43 13.03
C PHE A 209 -22.75 2.27 13.56
N ASP A 210 -23.52 2.91 12.66
CA ASP A 210 -24.72 3.66 13.01
C ASP A 210 -25.98 2.92 12.55
N SER A 211 -26.17 2.76 11.24
CA SER A 211 -27.38 2.17 10.66
C SER A 211 -27.15 1.62 9.25
N ILE A 212 -28.15 0.88 8.74
CA ILE A 212 -28.25 0.55 7.32
C ILE A 212 -29.21 1.53 6.66
N LEU A 213 -28.81 2.05 5.51
CA LEU A 213 -29.66 2.84 4.64
C LEU A 213 -30.07 2.02 3.41
N GLU A 214 -31.17 2.41 2.79
CA GLU A 214 -31.62 1.84 1.51
C GLU A 214 -32.09 2.97 0.58
N THR A 215 -31.61 2.92 -0.66
CA THR A 215 -32.04 3.78 -1.76
C THR A 215 -33.38 3.33 -2.33
N THR A 216 -34.01 4.16 -3.15
CA THR A 216 -35.27 3.81 -3.84
C THR A 216 -35.16 2.62 -4.79
N ASP A 217 -33.95 2.29 -5.27
CA ASP A 217 -33.70 1.13 -6.13
C ASP A 217 -33.29 -0.14 -5.37
N GLY A 218 -33.31 -0.10 -4.03
CA GLY A 218 -33.01 -1.24 -3.17
C GLY A 218 -31.52 -1.46 -2.88
N THR A 219 -30.64 -0.55 -3.32
CA THR A 219 -29.23 -0.54 -2.93
C THR A 219 -29.11 -0.24 -1.44
N LYS A 220 -28.45 -1.14 -0.72
CA LYS A 220 -28.19 -0.97 0.72
C LYS A 220 -26.85 -0.27 0.93
N GLU A 221 -26.74 0.47 2.03
CA GLU A 221 -25.54 1.18 2.43
C GLU A 221 -25.29 1.02 3.93
N VAL A 222 -24.01 1.02 4.34
CA VAL A 222 -23.61 1.13 5.74
C VAL A 222 -23.33 2.59 6.06
N LYS A 223 -24.06 3.15 7.02
CA LYS A 223 -23.72 4.44 7.64
C LYS A 223 -22.83 4.19 8.86
N TRP A 224 -21.68 4.84 8.90
CA TRP A 224 -20.67 4.64 9.94
C TRP A 224 -19.88 5.92 10.21
N THR A 225 -19.12 5.93 11.30
CA THR A 225 -18.23 7.04 11.66
C THR A 225 -16.83 6.54 11.98
N SER A 226 -15.82 7.31 11.56
CA SER A 226 -14.43 7.17 11.99
C SER A 226 -14.10 8.34 12.92
N VAL A 227 -13.75 8.03 14.17
CA VAL A 227 -13.34 9.03 15.16
C VAL A 227 -11.87 8.79 15.49
N THR A 228 -11.02 9.67 14.98
CA THR A 228 -9.58 9.65 15.17
C THR A 228 -9.20 10.63 16.27
N ASP A 229 -8.40 10.17 17.22
CA ASP A 229 -7.68 11.00 18.18
C ASP A 229 -6.27 10.42 18.37
N VAL A 230 -5.42 10.61 17.35
CA VAL A 230 -4.06 10.06 17.30
C VAL A 230 -3.07 11.21 17.25
N LYS A 231 -2.16 11.28 18.21
CA LYS A 231 -1.16 12.35 18.29
C LYS A 231 -0.15 12.24 17.16
N LEU A 232 0.28 13.40 16.66
CA LEU A 232 1.48 13.50 15.85
C LEU A 232 2.70 13.20 16.73
N VAL A 233 3.45 12.17 16.35
CA VAL A 233 4.71 11.74 16.99
C VAL A 233 5.73 11.61 15.87
N ASP A 234 6.83 12.36 15.95
CA ASP A 234 7.79 12.49 14.84
C ASP A 234 8.39 11.15 14.43
N GLU A 235 8.60 10.24 15.39
CA GLU A 235 9.16 8.92 15.14
C GLU A 235 8.24 8.00 14.33
N THR A 236 6.92 8.18 14.45
CA THR A 236 5.90 7.30 13.82
C THR A 236 4.97 8.05 12.87
N LYS A 237 5.25 9.31 12.52
CA LYS A 237 4.39 10.15 11.67
C LYS A 237 4.19 9.62 10.25
N ASP A 238 5.12 8.81 9.76
CA ASP A 238 5.08 8.17 8.43
C ASP A 238 4.65 6.70 8.51
N VAL A 239 4.16 6.24 9.66
CA VAL A 239 3.65 4.88 9.88
C VAL A 239 2.13 4.88 9.88
N CYS A 240 1.52 4.13 8.95
CA CYS A 240 0.08 3.89 8.97
C CYS A 240 -0.27 3.10 10.24
N LYS A 241 -1.18 3.63 11.07
CA LYS A 241 -1.61 3.00 12.33
C LYS A 241 -2.64 1.90 12.12
N GLY A 242 -3.39 1.98 11.02
CA GLY A 242 -4.45 1.04 10.72
C GLY A 242 -5.35 1.50 9.61
N TYR A 243 -6.30 0.63 9.27
CA TYR A 243 -7.26 0.83 8.20
C TYR A 243 -8.67 0.51 8.70
N THR A 244 -9.37 1.52 9.19
CA THR A 244 -10.78 1.37 9.55
C THR A 244 -11.63 1.27 8.29
N ASN A 245 -12.50 0.28 8.21
CA ASN A 245 -13.13 -0.08 6.93
C ASN A 245 -14.48 -0.77 7.06
N ILE A 246 -15.18 -0.76 5.92
CA ILE A 246 -16.31 -1.61 5.59
C ILE A 246 -15.80 -2.67 4.60
N GLY A 247 -15.77 -3.92 5.04
CA GLY A 247 -15.25 -5.04 4.25
C GLY A 247 -16.33 -5.95 3.71
N ILE A 248 -16.17 -6.41 2.47
CA ILE A 248 -17.06 -7.39 1.83
C ILE A 248 -16.86 -8.75 2.49
N GLY A 249 -17.96 -9.45 2.81
CA GLY A 249 -17.96 -10.79 3.40
C GLY A 249 -18.66 -11.87 2.57
N VAL A 250 -19.17 -11.52 1.37
CA VAL A 250 -19.87 -12.43 0.46
C VAL A 250 -19.35 -12.28 -0.97
N ASN A 251 -19.54 -13.31 -1.80
CA ASN A 251 -19.11 -13.33 -3.21
C ASN A 251 -17.61 -13.06 -3.44
N LEU A 252 -16.79 -13.12 -2.38
CA LEU A 252 -15.34 -13.26 -2.49
C LEU A 252 -14.98 -14.65 -3.04
N ASN A 253 -13.70 -14.84 -3.34
CA ASN A 253 -13.15 -16.07 -3.90
C ASN A 253 -13.80 -16.44 -5.24
N LYS A 254 -14.12 -15.43 -6.04
CA LYS A 254 -14.55 -15.57 -7.43
C LYS A 254 -13.47 -15.09 -8.35
N LYS A 255 -13.30 -15.78 -9.48
CA LYS A 255 -12.34 -15.34 -10.50
C LYS A 255 -12.83 -14.03 -11.09
N LEU A 256 -11.90 -13.14 -11.44
CA LEU A 256 -12.23 -11.84 -12.02
C LEU A 256 -13.13 -11.95 -13.24
N LYS A 257 -12.90 -12.94 -14.11
CA LYS A 257 -13.75 -13.20 -15.28
C LYS A 257 -15.19 -13.61 -14.96
N ASP A 258 -15.44 -14.14 -13.75
CA ASP A 258 -16.76 -14.59 -13.30
C ASP A 258 -17.48 -13.49 -12.49
N ILE A 259 -16.86 -12.32 -12.31
CA ILE A 259 -17.46 -11.15 -11.65
C ILE A 259 -18.05 -10.24 -12.74
N GLN A 260 -19.36 -9.98 -12.67
CA GLN A 260 -20.05 -9.11 -13.63
C GLN A 260 -19.78 -7.63 -13.34
N SER A 261 -19.85 -7.23 -12.07
CA SER A 261 -19.65 -5.84 -11.64
C SER A 261 -19.28 -5.76 -10.16
N ILE A 262 -18.62 -4.68 -9.78
CA ILE A 262 -18.29 -4.33 -8.39
C ILE A 262 -18.75 -2.87 -8.15
N PRO A 263 -20.07 -2.63 -8.10
CA PRO A 263 -20.58 -1.29 -7.83
C PRO A 263 -20.13 -0.81 -6.45
N ALA A 264 -19.58 0.41 -6.42
CA ALA A 264 -19.07 1.06 -5.23
C ALA A 264 -19.61 2.49 -5.13
N TYR A 265 -20.01 2.83 -3.92
CA TYR A 265 -20.36 4.17 -3.49
C TYR A 265 -19.67 4.44 -2.15
N PHE A 266 -18.97 5.56 -2.06
CA PHE A 266 -18.35 6.00 -0.82
C PHE A 266 -18.54 7.50 -0.68
N LYS A 267 -19.39 7.89 0.26
CA LYS A 267 -19.60 9.28 0.67
C LYS A 267 -19.01 9.53 2.03
N TRP A 268 -18.40 10.69 2.21
CA TRP A 268 -17.86 11.11 3.49
C TRP A 268 -17.97 12.61 3.70
N HIS A 269 -18.03 12.99 4.97
CA HIS A 269 -17.81 14.33 5.45
C HIS A 269 -16.84 14.26 6.62
N ARG A 270 -15.79 15.08 6.63
CA ARG A 270 -14.76 15.06 7.67
C ARG A 270 -14.62 16.43 8.31
N THR A 271 -14.68 16.46 9.63
CA THR A 271 -14.34 17.62 10.44
C THR A 271 -13.05 17.35 11.20
N ASN A 272 -12.10 18.27 11.13
CA ASN A 272 -10.79 18.17 11.76
C ASN A 272 -10.68 19.20 12.90
N THR A 273 -10.24 18.77 14.07
CA THR A 273 -9.85 19.67 15.18
C THR A 273 -8.34 19.90 15.20
N THR A 274 -7.55 18.98 14.65
CA THR A 274 -6.11 19.14 14.39
C THR A 274 -5.76 18.70 12.96
N GLU A 275 -4.51 18.90 12.54
CA GLU A 275 -4.04 18.37 11.26
C GLU A 275 -4.30 16.85 11.19
N PHE A 276 -4.93 16.41 10.09
CA PHE A 276 -5.17 15.01 9.81
C PHE A 276 -4.29 14.54 8.66
N ARG A 277 -3.60 13.41 8.86
CA ARG A 277 -2.87 12.69 7.81
C ARG A 277 -3.43 11.28 7.65
N GLY A 278 -3.74 10.93 6.41
CA GLY A 278 -4.37 9.67 6.05
C GLY A 278 -4.97 9.71 4.66
N SER A 279 -5.80 8.73 4.35
CA SER A 279 -6.46 8.60 3.04
C SER A 279 -7.79 7.90 3.17
N ASN A 280 -8.69 8.11 2.19
CA ASN A 280 -9.81 7.21 1.93
C ASN A 280 -9.44 6.34 0.73
N VAL A 281 -9.65 5.04 0.85
CA VAL A 281 -9.10 4.03 -0.06
C VAL A 281 -10.11 2.90 -0.28
N PHE A 282 -10.17 2.36 -1.49
CA PHE A 282 -10.64 0.99 -1.73
C PHE A 282 -9.45 0.06 -1.82
N ASP A 283 -9.53 -1.09 -1.16
CA ASP A 283 -8.41 -1.99 -0.98
C ASP A 283 -8.83 -3.43 -1.30
N PHE A 284 -8.19 -4.01 -2.31
CA PHE A 284 -8.54 -5.29 -2.89
C PHE A 284 -7.31 -6.18 -2.97
N ILE A 285 -7.47 -7.44 -2.59
CA ILE A 285 -6.43 -8.47 -2.77
C ILE A 285 -6.92 -9.47 -3.80
N THR A 286 -6.06 -9.76 -4.77
CA THR A 286 -6.26 -10.84 -5.74
C THR A 286 -5.20 -11.92 -5.59
N ALA A 287 -5.55 -13.15 -5.95
CA ALA A 287 -4.64 -14.28 -5.85
C ALA A 287 -4.86 -15.31 -6.95
N PRO A 288 -3.81 -15.96 -7.47
CA PRO A 288 -3.96 -17.11 -8.37
C PRO A 288 -4.62 -18.32 -7.71
N THR A 289 -4.53 -18.41 -6.38
CA THR A 289 -5.12 -19.49 -5.57
C THR A 289 -6.30 -18.97 -4.77
N GLU A 290 -7.41 -19.70 -4.81
CA GLU A 290 -8.63 -19.38 -4.07
C GLU A 290 -8.36 -19.28 -2.56
N GLY A 291 -8.86 -18.22 -1.91
CA GLY A 291 -8.72 -18.03 -0.47
C GLY A 291 -7.34 -17.53 0.01
N ASP A 292 -6.36 -17.39 -0.88
CA ASP A 292 -5.07 -16.78 -0.50
C ASP A 292 -5.20 -15.26 -0.39
N THR A 293 -4.73 -14.73 0.73
CA THR A 293 -4.90 -13.32 1.12
C THR A 293 -3.60 -12.68 1.57
N SER A 294 -2.48 -13.41 1.57
CA SER A 294 -1.24 -12.92 2.20
C SER A 294 0.05 -13.46 1.63
N SER A 295 0.03 -14.51 0.81
CA SER A 295 1.26 -15.00 0.21
C SER A 295 1.84 -14.01 -0.79
N THR A 296 3.13 -14.13 -1.09
CA THR A 296 3.81 -13.28 -2.09
C THR A 296 3.32 -13.50 -3.53
N ALA A 297 2.48 -14.52 -3.78
CA ALA A 297 1.78 -14.72 -5.04
C ALA A 297 0.54 -13.82 -5.18
N THR A 298 0.04 -13.27 -4.08
CA THR A 298 -1.06 -12.29 -4.10
C THR A 298 -0.62 -10.94 -4.63
N SER A 299 -1.60 -10.16 -5.11
CA SER A 299 -1.43 -8.74 -5.45
C SER A 299 -2.43 -7.90 -4.67
N GLU A 300 -1.95 -6.86 -4.02
CA GLU A 300 -2.76 -5.87 -3.30
C GLU A 300 -2.93 -4.63 -4.18
N PHE A 301 -4.17 -4.20 -4.34
CA PHE A 301 -4.55 -3.06 -5.16
C PHE A 301 -5.27 -2.04 -4.29
N MET A 302 -4.78 -0.80 -4.33
CA MET A 302 -5.36 0.29 -3.57
C MET A 302 -5.79 1.42 -4.50
N LEU A 303 -7.05 1.84 -4.44
CA LEU A 303 -7.57 3.00 -5.16
C LEU A 303 -7.75 4.16 -4.18
N TRP A 304 -6.82 5.12 -4.21
CA TRP A 304 -6.76 6.24 -3.27
C TRP A 304 -7.64 7.39 -3.77
N ILE A 305 -8.91 7.38 -3.36
CA ILE A 305 -9.90 8.39 -3.78
C ILE A 305 -9.71 9.75 -3.10
N ARG A 306 -9.06 9.76 -1.93
CA ARG A 306 -8.69 11.01 -1.24
C ARG A 306 -7.46 10.80 -0.37
N ASN A 307 -6.49 11.71 -0.43
CA ASN A 307 -5.38 11.78 0.52
C ASN A 307 -5.32 13.13 1.27
N TRP A 308 -4.78 13.11 2.49
CA TRP A 308 -4.55 14.27 3.34
C TRP A 308 -3.15 14.24 3.95
N GLY A 309 -2.61 15.41 4.29
CA GLY A 309 -1.31 15.52 4.96
C GLY A 309 -0.12 15.06 4.11
N ASN A 310 -0.19 15.23 2.79
CA ASN A 310 0.83 14.78 1.83
C ASN A 310 1.19 13.30 1.96
N GLN A 311 0.24 12.46 2.37
CA GLN A 311 0.44 11.02 2.42
C GLN A 311 0.63 10.45 1.02
N VAL A 312 1.55 9.49 0.92
CA VAL A 312 1.93 8.82 -0.32
C VAL A 312 1.87 7.30 -0.19
N PRO A 313 1.59 6.56 -1.27
CA PRO A 313 1.51 5.11 -1.23
C PRO A 313 2.89 4.43 -1.20
N ILE A 314 2.88 3.11 -0.95
CA ILE A 314 4.04 2.25 -1.13
C ILE A 314 4.55 2.38 -2.57
N GLY A 315 5.87 2.53 -2.72
CA GLY A 315 6.51 2.66 -4.04
C GLY A 315 6.55 4.07 -4.63
N TYR A 316 5.95 5.07 -3.97
CA TYR A 316 5.87 6.45 -4.47
C TYR A 316 7.23 7.04 -4.88
N SER A 317 8.30 6.80 -4.10
CA SER A 317 9.65 7.31 -4.38
C SER A 317 10.26 6.79 -5.68
N ARG A 318 9.71 5.73 -6.28
CA ARG A 318 10.15 5.16 -7.56
C ARG A 318 9.48 5.82 -8.76
N GLY A 319 8.52 6.70 -8.52
CA GLY A 319 7.69 7.31 -9.55
C GLY A 319 6.57 6.38 -10.03
N PRO A 320 5.64 6.92 -10.84
CA PRO A 320 4.53 6.15 -11.37
C PRO A 320 5.00 5.14 -12.42
N VAL A 321 4.44 3.93 -12.38
CA VAL A 321 4.72 2.85 -13.36
C VAL A 321 3.72 2.83 -14.52
N ALA A 322 2.57 3.48 -14.36
CA ALA A 322 1.55 3.64 -15.39
C ALA A 322 0.60 4.81 -15.08
N THR A 323 -0.16 5.22 -16.09
CA THR A 323 -1.24 6.22 -15.98
C THR A 323 -2.52 5.67 -16.60
N PHE A 324 -3.67 6.02 -16.02
CA PHE A 324 -5.00 5.57 -16.43
C PHE A 324 -5.99 6.73 -16.41
N ASN A 325 -7.00 6.67 -17.29
CA ASN A 325 -8.17 7.54 -17.21
C ASN A 325 -9.36 6.67 -16.82
N LEU A 326 -9.83 6.79 -15.58
CA LEU A 326 -10.92 6.00 -15.01
C LEU A 326 -11.76 6.90 -14.09
N PHE A 327 -13.06 6.61 -13.98
CA PHE A 327 -13.95 7.33 -13.06
C PHE A 327 -13.96 8.86 -13.22
N GLY A 328 -13.71 9.36 -14.43
CA GLY A 328 -13.71 10.79 -14.75
C GLY A 328 -12.41 11.53 -14.46
N VAL A 329 -11.38 10.89 -13.89
CA VAL A 329 -10.08 11.52 -13.58
C VAL A 329 -8.90 10.73 -14.15
N SER A 330 -7.74 11.41 -14.19
CA SER A 330 -6.45 10.79 -14.43
C SER A 330 -5.90 10.20 -13.12
N TRP A 331 -5.30 9.02 -13.22
CA TRP A 331 -4.72 8.28 -12.12
C TRP A 331 -3.29 7.87 -12.43
N LYS A 332 -2.41 8.01 -11.45
CA LYS A 332 -1.04 7.48 -11.48
C LYS A 332 -0.96 6.22 -10.65
N LEU A 333 -0.49 5.13 -11.26
CA LEU A 333 -0.24 3.89 -10.56
C LEU A 333 1.19 3.86 -10.03
N TYR A 334 1.33 3.62 -8.74
CA TYR A 334 2.59 3.33 -8.07
C TYR A 334 2.63 1.86 -7.69
N GLU A 335 3.81 1.26 -7.74
CA GLU A 335 4.00 -0.13 -7.36
C GLU A 335 5.13 -0.20 -6.33
N GLY A 336 5.03 -1.12 -5.38
CA GLY A 336 6.12 -1.46 -4.45
C GLY A 336 5.87 -2.79 -3.76
N LYS A 337 6.83 -3.22 -2.95
CA LYS A 337 6.68 -4.40 -2.08
C LYS A 337 6.33 -3.93 -0.68
N ASN A 338 5.28 -4.48 -0.09
CA ASN A 338 5.01 -4.29 1.33
C ASN A 338 6.19 -4.91 2.11
N PRO A 339 6.93 -4.13 2.92
CA PRO A 339 8.14 -4.63 3.57
C PRO A 339 7.87 -5.72 4.63
N GLY A 340 6.64 -5.82 5.16
CA GLY A 340 6.28 -6.86 6.13
C GLY A 340 5.93 -8.20 5.50
N SER A 341 5.19 -8.19 4.40
CA SER A 341 4.66 -9.41 3.76
C SER A 341 5.40 -9.82 2.49
N GLY A 342 6.11 -8.90 1.84
CA GLY A 342 6.69 -9.11 0.51
C GLY A 342 5.66 -9.16 -0.62
N VAL A 343 4.39 -8.86 -0.34
CA VAL A 343 3.32 -8.76 -1.34
C VAL A 343 3.53 -7.53 -2.22
N THR A 344 3.20 -7.66 -3.50
CA THR A 344 3.21 -6.52 -4.42
C THR A 344 1.98 -5.66 -4.17
N VAL A 345 2.20 -4.39 -3.85
CA VAL A 345 1.16 -3.38 -3.66
C VAL A 345 1.16 -2.43 -4.84
N ARG A 346 -0.02 -2.19 -5.39
CA ARG A 346 -0.28 -1.34 -6.54
C ARG A 346 -1.31 -0.29 -6.17
N SER A 347 -0.86 0.93 -5.95
CA SER A 347 -1.71 2.02 -5.48
C SER A 347 -1.95 3.04 -6.60
N MET A 348 -3.21 3.22 -6.98
CA MET A 348 -3.64 4.26 -7.89
C MET A 348 -3.98 5.53 -7.12
N LEU A 349 -3.24 6.60 -7.39
CA LEU A 349 -3.46 7.93 -6.84
C LEU A 349 -4.11 8.82 -7.91
N ALA A 350 -5.25 9.43 -7.58
CA ALA A 350 -5.88 10.38 -8.48
C ALA A 350 -5.02 11.65 -8.59
N ASP A 351 -4.88 12.18 -9.79
CA ASP A 351 -4.25 13.50 -9.99
C ASP A 351 -5.08 14.61 -9.34
N GLU A 352 -6.40 14.43 -9.31
CA GLU A 352 -7.36 15.28 -8.62
C GLU A 352 -8.15 14.46 -7.60
N ASN A 353 -8.03 14.83 -6.32
CA ASN A 353 -8.76 14.17 -5.25
C ASN A 353 -10.27 14.38 -5.36
N TYR A 354 -11.03 13.34 -5.04
CA TYR A 354 -12.46 13.48 -4.81
C TYR A 354 -12.72 14.28 -3.53
N ASP A 355 -13.84 15.00 -3.49
CA ASP A 355 -14.22 15.82 -2.36
C ASP A 355 -15.61 15.45 -1.84
N GLY A 356 -15.63 14.46 -0.95
CA GLY A 356 -16.81 14.05 -0.21
C GLY A 356 -17.61 12.89 -0.81
N GLU A 357 -17.37 12.50 -2.07
CA GLU A 357 -18.12 11.43 -2.72
C GLU A 357 -17.32 10.75 -3.84
N PHE A 358 -17.42 9.44 -3.92
CA PHE A 358 -16.99 8.60 -5.03
C PHE A 358 -18.12 7.64 -5.40
N GLN A 359 -18.32 7.43 -6.71
CA GLN A 359 -19.20 6.43 -7.27
C GLN A 359 -18.54 5.81 -8.51
N GLY A 360 -18.66 4.50 -8.65
CA GLY A 360 -18.17 3.81 -9.85
C GLY A 360 -18.22 2.30 -9.72
N ASP A 361 -17.98 1.62 -10.84
CA ASP A 361 -17.79 0.16 -10.85
C ASP A 361 -16.30 -0.18 -10.76
N LEU A 362 -15.87 -0.73 -9.62
CA LEU A 362 -14.48 -1.10 -9.38
C LEU A 362 -14.01 -2.26 -10.27
N LYS A 363 -14.92 -2.99 -10.94
CA LYS A 363 -14.54 -3.99 -11.93
C LYS A 363 -13.79 -3.37 -13.10
N HIS A 364 -14.17 -2.16 -13.53
CA HIS A 364 -13.44 -1.44 -14.60
C HIS A 364 -11.98 -1.18 -14.22
N TRP A 365 -11.72 -0.92 -12.95
CA TRP A 365 -10.37 -0.74 -12.43
C TRP A 365 -9.57 -2.04 -12.43
N LEU A 366 -10.14 -3.13 -11.90
CA LEU A 366 -9.46 -4.43 -11.88
C LEU A 366 -9.25 -4.98 -13.31
N ASP A 367 -10.19 -4.77 -14.23
CA ASP A 367 -10.03 -5.12 -15.64
C ASP A 367 -8.90 -4.32 -16.32
N ALA A 368 -8.71 -3.05 -15.95
CA ALA A 368 -7.57 -2.28 -16.42
C ALA A 368 -6.24 -2.86 -15.92
N MET A 369 -6.21 -3.44 -14.72
CA MET A 369 -5.03 -4.15 -14.20
C MET A 369 -4.75 -5.45 -14.97
N VAL A 370 -5.80 -6.20 -15.32
CA VAL A 370 -5.71 -7.37 -16.20
C VAL A 370 -5.15 -6.98 -17.58
N GLN A 371 -5.69 -5.93 -18.20
CA GLN A 371 -5.26 -5.47 -19.53
C GLN A 371 -3.79 -5.04 -19.57
N LYS A 372 -3.25 -4.56 -18.44
CA LYS A 372 -1.82 -4.23 -18.30
C LYS A 372 -0.95 -5.44 -17.94
N GLY A 373 -1.54 -6.61 -17.71
CA GLY A 373 -0.83 -7.83 -17.34
C GLY A 373 -0.32 -7.83 -15.89
N TYR A 374 -0.90 -7.00 -15.01
CA TYR A 374 -0.53 -6.99 -13.59
C TYR A 374 -1.11 -8.16 -12.82
N ILE A 375 -2.21 -8.73 -13.32
CA ILE A 375 -2.97 -9.88 -12.80
C ILE A 375 -3.62 -10.63 -13.96
N SER A 376 -4.06 -11.86 -13.72
CA SER A 376 -4.84 -12.65 -14.68
C SER A 376 -6.35 -12.48 -14.43
N ASP A 377 -7.17 -12.57 -15.47
CA ASP A 377 -8.63 -12.64 -15.32
C ASP A 377 -9.09 -13.95 -14.61
N SER A 378 -8.19 -14.93 -14.52
CA SER A 378 -8.37 -16.16 -13.76
C SER A 378 -8.06 -16.03 -12.26
N ASP A 379 -7.49 -14.91 -11.82
CA ASP A 379 -7.18 -14.66 -10.41
C ASP A 379 -8.46 -14.44 -9.62
N TYR A 380 -8.47 -14.91 -8.39
CA TYR A 380 -9.56 -14.78 -7.44
C TYR A 380 -9.50 -13.43 -6.74
N VAL A 381 -10.64 -12.74 -6.59
CA VAL A 381 -10.76 -11.61 -5.66
C VAL A 381 -11.00 -12.16 -4.25
N THR A 382 -10.02 -12.06 -3.36
CA THR A 382 -10.05 -12.70 -2.03
C THR A 382 -10.31 -11.72 -0.90
N VAL A 383 -10.05 -10.42 -1.11
CA VAL A 383 -10.41 -9.33 -0.19
C VAL A 383 -10.95 -8.14 -0.99
N GLY A 384 -11.92 -7.42 -0.42
CA GLY A 384 -12.41 -6.15 -0.94
C GLY A 384 -12.98 -5.29 0.18
N ASN A 385 -12.38 -4.12 0.40
CA ASN A 385 -12.71 -3.24 1.52
C ASN A 385 -12.77 -1.78 1.05
N ALA A 386 -13.55 -0.93 1.74
CA ALA A 386 -13.53 0.52 1.59
C ALA A 386 -13.40 1.20 2.95
N GLY A 387 -12.48 2.15 3.10
CA GLY A 387 -12.16 2.68 4.42
C GLY A 387 -11.21 3.86 4.42
N THR A 388 -10.65 4.14 5.60
CA THR A 388 -9.64 5.18 5.77
C THR A 388 -8.39 4.66 6.48
N GLU A 389 -7.22 4.92 5.87
CA GLU A 389 -5.93 4.71 6.50
C GLU A 389 -5.60 5.88 7.42
N ILE A 390 -5.16 5.57 8.64
CA ILE A 390 -4.97 6.56 9.72
C ILE A 390 -3.48 6.66 10.07
N PHE A 391 -2.92 7.87 10.05
CA PHE A 391 -1.54 8.11 10.51
C PHE A 391 -1.52 8.89 11.82
N TYR A 392 -2.15 10.07 11.81
CA TYR A 392 -2.37 10.93 12.97
C TYR A 392 -3.47 11.94 12.69
N GLY A 393 -3.95 12.58 13.75
CA GLY A 393 -4.90 13.68 13.74
C GLY A 393 -6.03 13.50 14.74
N SER A 394 -6.77 14.57 14.98
CA SER A 394 -8.01 14.58 15.74
C SER A 394 -9.12 15.00 14.77
N ALA A 395 -9.98 14.05 14.43
CA ALA A 395 -10.96 14.19 13.36
C ALA A 395 -12.16 13.27 13.57
N VAL A 396 -13.30 13.71 13.04
CA VAL A 396 -14.51 12.90 12.90
C VAL A 396 -14.86 12.84 11.43
N MET A 397 -15.03 11.64 10.89
CA MET A 397 -15.56 11.40 9.56
C MET A 397 -16.89 10.66 9.66
N ASP A 398 -17.96 11.29 9.17
CA ASP A 398 -19.24 10.64 8.90
C ASP A 398 -19.20 10.06 7.50
N ALA A 399 -19.55 8.79 7.34
CA ALA A 399 -19.42 8.10 6.07
C ALA A 399 -20.57 7.15 5.77
N THR A 400 -20.77 6.94 4.47
CA THR A 400 -21.73 6.00 3.91
C THR A 400 -21.05 5.21 2.81
N VAL A 401 -21.14 3.88 2.89
CA VAL A 401 -20.53 2.97 1.92
C VAL A 401 -21.56 1.97 1.41
N ALA A 402 -21.65 1.82 0.09
CA ALA A 402 -22.18 0.62 -0.56
C ALA A 402 -21.05 0.00 -1.39
N LEU A 403 -20.78 -1.28 -1.19
CA LEU A 403 -19.75 -2.00 -1.92
C LEU A 403 -20.17 -3.46 -2.07
N ASN A 404 -20.28 -3.97 -3.29
CA ASN A 404 -20.75 -5.34 -3.50
C ASN A 404 -20.08 -5.98 -4.71
N ILE A 405 -19.84 -7.30 -4.64
CA ILE A 405 -19.42 -8.09 -5.81
C ILE A 405 -20.67 -8.77 -6.38
N LYS A 406 -21.01 -8.44 -7.62
CA LYS A 406 -22.09 -9.07 -8.38
C LYS A 406 -21.49 -10.15 -9.30
N ILE A 407 -21.98 -11.38 -9.14
CA ILE A 407 -21.59 -12.56 -9.91
C ILE A 407 -22.57 -12.86 -11.03
#